data_AF-A0A975GIT5-F1
#
_entry.id   AF-A0A975GIT5-F1
#
_cell.length_a   1.000
_cell.length_b   1.000
_cell.length_c   1.000
_cell.angle_alpha   90.00
_cell.angle_beta   90.00
_cell.angle_gamma   90.00
#
_symmetry.space_group_name_H-M   'P 1'
#
loop_
_entity.id
_entity.type
_entity.pdbx_description
1 polymer ?
#
loop_
_entity_poly.entity_id
_entity_poly.type
_entity_poly.pdbx_seq_one_letter_code
_entity_poly.pdbx_strand_id
1 'polypeptide(L)'
;MYEKFFGFKERPFQLVPNPAYLFLSKSHEDALAHLTYAVSQGDGFVAITGEVGTGKTTLCRVFLENLEEQTEAAYIFNPMLDAVQLLKAVNDEFGINAQADNTKDLIDTLNKFLMKKKSQGKKVILLIDEAQNLGKDVLEQLRLLSNLETTTSKLIQIILVGQPELRDILDSHELRQLSQRITLSCHITPLNFKETREYIQHRIRIASQKSGIKFSSSAFKSIYKYSGGIPRLTNIACDRAILTAYGLNQHKITGSITRASVRELRLRKDGKTTSRFEKKDILAVSGICLFLILIFFYINGIPNITKILQKSDNNIPEPKPLNIIVSSEEKPEITEPELEKIPYEEKQPFVTEEQKDNPSLESMSLNNYLTTQDISSSRHQALKTAINLWQTDIAVMEYLTSIEDTQTFFSVAAGQNTMSILYTNEGLDLIRKLDLPAIIELTFQEIEPVYLTIGSLNDNEIILITDQYQINTTYEDIKPYWSGTAYIPWKNFSGLTGIIPRNSDDDNIIKLKILLQDIGFKNIKISPDYDNETQAAIEAIQKKNNIIIDGKVGPITKIIIYNEKKSFNIPHISSSKLPLLTREAVN
;
A
#
# COMPACT_ATOMS: atom_id res chain seq x y z
N MET A 1 21.38 -10.34 15.30
CA MET A 1 22.79 -9.91 15.33
C MET A 1 23.10 -8.98 16.52
N TYR A 2 22.55 -7.75 16.58
CA TYR A 2 22.90 -6.76 17.62
C TYR A 2 22.46 -7.14 19.05
N GLU A 3 21.52 -8.08 19.20
CA GLU A 3 20.92 -8.49 20.46
C GLU A 3 22.00 -9.05 21.40
N LYS A 4 22.84 -9.97 20.90
CA LYS A 4 24.01 -10.51 21.64
C LYS A 4 25.03 -9.42 22.00
N PHE A 5 25.29 -8.47 21.10
CA PHE A 5 26.27 -7.39 21.31
C PHE A 5 25.87 -6.41 22.42
N PHE A 6 24.57 -6.11 22.57
CA PHE A 6 24.05 -5.22 23.61
C PHE A 6 23.48 -5.96 24.83
N GLY A 7 23.53 -7.30 24.87
CA GLY A 7 23.01 -8.11 25.98
C GLY A 7 21.48 -8.14 26.07
N PHE A 8 20.78 -8.04 24.94
CA PHE A 8 19.32 -8.18 24.86
C PHE A 8 18.92 -9.66 24.65
N LYS A 9 17.83 -10.08 25.32
CA LYS A 9 17.18 -11.39 25.12
C LYS A 9 16.34 -11.43 23.82
N GLU A 10 15.79 -10.28 23.43
CA GLU A 10 14.91 -10.06 22.28
C GLU A 10 15.05 -8.60 21.81
N ARG A 11 14.43 -8.20 20.69
CA ARG A 11 14.59 -6.82 20.17
C ARG A 11 13.71 -5.81 20.95
N PRO A 12 14.26 -4.85 21.73
CA PRO A 12 13.47 -3.92 22.55
C PRO A 12 12.54 -2.98 21.78
N PHE A 13 12.73 -2.81 20.46
CA PHE A 13 12.04 -1.79 19.65
C PHE A 13 11.19 -2.36 18.50
N GLN A 14 10.73 -3.61 18.62
CA GLN A 14 9.73 -4.19 17.72
C GLN A 14 8.43 -3.36 17.63
N LEU A 15 7.75 -3.45 16.49
CA LEU A 15 6.50 -2.71 16.21
C LEU A 15 5.22 -3.55 16.45
N VAL A 16 5.36 -4.84 16.76
CA VAL A 16 4.23 -5.72 17.09
C VAL A 16 3.62 -5.30 18.45
N PRO A 17 2.28 -5.22 18.60
CA PRO A 17 1.64 -4.94 19.88
C PRO A 17 1.87 -6.07 20.88
N ASN A 18 2.81 -5.87 21.81
CA ASN A 18 3.11 -6.80 22.91
C ASN A 18 2.74 -6.13 24.26
N PRO A 19 1.75 -6.68 25.00
CA PRO A 19 1.32 -6.22 26.32
C PRO A 19 2.46 -5.98 27.32
N ALA A 20 3.45 -6.88 27.36
CA ALA A 20 4.58 -6.80 28.28
C ALA A 20 5.51 -5.59 28.04
N TYR A 21 5.30 -4.87 26.93
CA TYR A 21 6.01 -3.64 26.55
C TYR A 21 5.11 -2.39 26.60
N LEU A 22 3.91 -2.46 27.18
CA LEU A 22 3.09 -1.29 27.44
C LEU A 22 3.72 -0.42 28.53
N PHE A 23 4.02 0.82 28.16
CA PHE A 23 4.38 1.87 29.09
C PHE A 23 3.15 2.75 29.34
N LEU A 24 2.63 2.70 30.56
CA LEU A 24 1.59 3.61 31.00
C LEU A 24 2.19 5.01 31.17
N SER A 25 1.99 5.86 30.16
CA SER A 25 2.12 7.32 30.30
C SER A 25 0.89 7.88 30.99
N LYS A 26 0.90 9.17 31.39
CA LYS A 26 -0.22 9.69 32.16
C LYS A 26 -1.57 9.58 31.41
N SER A 27 -1.55 9.86 30.11
CA SER A 27 -2.70 9.68 29.22
C SER A 27 -3.17 8.21 29.05
N HIS A 28 -2.30 7.22 29.25
CA HIS A 28 -2.70 5.80 29.25
C HIS A 28 -3.23 5.35 30.62
N GLU A 29 -2.68 5.84 31.73
CA GLU A 29 -3.23 5.62 33.08
C GLU A 29 -4.67 6.15 33.17
N ASP A 30 -4.89 7.38 32.72
CA ASP A 30 -6.19 8.04 32.76
C ASP A 30 -7.19 7.34 31.85
N ALA A 31 -6.79 6.94 30.64
CA ALA A 31 -7.63 6.15 29.74
C ALA A 31 -8.02 4.79 30.33
N LEU A 32 -7.10 4.08 30.98
CA LEU A 32 -7.39 2.80 31.64
C LEU A 32 -8.33 2.99 32.84
N ALA A 33 -8.13 4.03 33.65
CA ALA A 33 -9.02 4.35 34.77
C ALA A 33 -10.45 4.68 34.28
N HIS A 34 -10.60 5.43 33.17
CA HIS A 34 -11.90 5.67 32.54
C HIS A 34 -12.56 4.38 32.03
N LEU A 35 -11.79 3.46 31.43
CA LEU A 35 -12.31 2.15 31.00
C LEU A 35 -12.81 1.31 32.17
N THR A 36 -12.00 1.12 33.21
CA THR A 36 -12.39 0.34 34.39
C THR A 36 -13.59 0.97 35.10
N TYR A 37 -13.66 2.30 35.18
CA TYR A 37 -14.84 2.99 35.71
C TYR A 37 -16.08 2.79 34.82
N ALA A 38 -15.97 2.84 33.49
CA ALA A 38 -17.09 2.55 32.59
C ALA A 38 -17.65 1.14 32.82
N VAL A 39 -16.78 0.13 32.85
CA VAL A 39 -17.14 -1.26 33.15
C VAL A 39 -17.73 -1.38 34.56
N SER A 40 -17.28 -0.59 35.54
CA SER A 40 -17.88 -0.59 36.88
C SER A 40 -19.37 -0.21 36.85
N GLN A 41 -19.74 0.82 36.06
CA GLN A 41 -21.12 1.30 35.92
C GLN A 41 -21.96 0.41 34.98
N GLY A 42 -21.44 0.07 33.81
CA GLY A 42 -22.11 -0.77 32.81
C GLY A 42 -23.07 -0.05 31.85
N ASP A 43 -23.05 1.29 31.80
CA ASP A 43 -23.96 2.11 30.99
C ASP A 43 -23.26 2.86 29.82
N GLY A 44 -23.83 2.73 28.62
CA GLY A 44 -23.63 3.62 27.48
C GLY A 44 -22.42 3.32 26.58
N PHE A 45 -21.85 4.37 25.99
CA PHE A 45 -20.65 4.30 25.16
C PHE A 45 -19.43 4.89 25.85
N VAL A 46 -18.25 4.36 25.52
CA VAL A 46 -16.95 4.98 25.78
C VAL A 46 -16.28 5.27 24.44
N ALA A 47 -15.64 6.43 24.30
CA ALA A 47 -14.78 6.75 23.17
C ALA A 47 -13.32 6.90 23.61
N ILE A 48 -12.38 6.25 22.90
CA ILE A 48 -10.94 6.48 23.06
C ILE A 48 -10.36 6.87 21.72
N THR A 49 -9.84 8.08 21.64
CA THR A 49 -9.18 8.60 20.44
C THR A 49 -7.68 8.79 20.67
N GLY A 50 -6.91 8.93 19.59
CA GLY A 50 -5.49 9.25 19.69
C GLY A 50 -4.73 8.95 18.40
N GLU A 51 -3.61 9.65 18.23
CA GLU A 51 -2.75 9.59 17.04
C GLU A 51 -2.31 8.17 16.64
N VAL A 52 -1.93 8.00 15.38
CA VAL A 52 -1.47 6.71 14.84
C VAL A 52 -0.21 6.24 15.58
N GLY A 53 -0.33 5.11 16.27
CA GLY A 53 0.77 4.49 17.00
C GLY A 53 1.10 5.13 18.36
N THR A 54 0.13 5.80 19.00
CA THR A 54 0.18 6.23 20.41
C THR A 54 0.22 5.08 21.41
N GLY A 55 -0.51 4.00 21.14
CA GLY A 55 -0.59 2.83 22.02
C GLY A 55 -1.97 2.17 22.10
N LYS A 56 -3.03 2.79 21.55
CA LYS A 56 -4.44 2.34 21.58
C LYS A 56 -4.64 0.82 21.63
N THR A 57 -4.34 0.10 20.54
CA THR A 57 -4.49 -1.37 20.43
C THR A 57 -3.77 -2.15 21.54
N THR A 58 -2.59 -1.68 21.98
CA THR A 58 -1.86 -2.31 23.10
C THR A 58 -2.54 -2.05 24.44
N LEU A 59 -3.12 -0.85 24.64
CA LEU A 59 -3.94 -0.54 25.80
C LEU A 59 -5.22 -1.38 25.83
N CYS A 60 -5.87 -1.57 24.68
CA CYS A 60 -7.06 -2.42 24.54
C CYS A 60 -6.74 -3.88 24.93
N ARG A 61 -5.63 -4.44 24.44
CA ARG A 61 -5.19 -5.79 24.81
C ARG A 61 -4.93 -5.92 26.32
N VAL A 62 -4.17 -5.00 26.92
CA VAL A 62 -3.92 -5.01 28.38
C VAL A 62 -5.22 -4.83 29.17
N PHE A 63 -6.16 -4.00 28.71
CA PHE A 63 -7.46 -3.85 29.34
C PHE A 63 -8.28 -5.16 29.30
N LEU A 64 -8.36 -5.82 28.14
CA LEU A 64 -9.04 -7.12 27.98
C LEU A 64 -8.39 -8.22 28.84
N GLU A 65 -7.05 -8.27 28.89
CA GLU A 65 -6.27 -9.21 29.71
C GLU A 65 -6.44 -8.99 31.22
N ASN A 66 -6.95 -7.84 31.67
CA ASN A 66 -7.19 -7.51 33.07
C ASN A 66 -8.69 -7.38 33.41
N LEU A 67 -9.59 -7.93 32.56
CA LEU A 67 -11.01 -8.03 32.89
C LEU A 67 -11.26 -9.12 33.96
N GLU A 68 -12.24 -8.85 34.82
CA GLU A 68 -12.72 -9.78 35.85
C GLU A 68 -13.49 -10.94 35.20
N GLU A 69 -13.39 -12.17 35.73
CA GLU A 69 -14.07 -13.39 35.22
C GLU A 69 -15.61 -13.23 35.06
N GLN A 70 -16.20 -12.30 35.81
CA GLN A 70 -17.60 -11.89 35.74
C GLN A 70 -17.92 -10.97 34.53
N THR A 71 -17.00 -10.80 33.59
CA THR A 71 -17.15 -10.01 32.37
C THR A 71 -16.97 -10.90 31.15
N GLU A 72 -17.91 -10.84 30.20
CA GLU A 72 -17.70 -11.32 28.83
C GLU A 72 -17.34 -10.12 27.94
N ALA A 73 -16.40 -10.31 27.01
CA ALA A 73 -15.98 -9.26 26.09
C ALA A 73 -15.84 -9.81 24.66
N ALA A 74 -16.21 -8.98 23.69
CA ALA A 74 -15.97 -9.18 22.26
C ALA A 74 -15.02 -8.10 21.74
N TYR A 75 -14.03 -8.47 20.93
CA TYR A 75 -13.02 -7.55 20.38
C TYR A 75 -13.00 -7.53 18.85
N ILE A 76 -13.71 -6.56 18.27
CA ILE A 76 -13.74 -6.34 16.82
C ILE A 76 -12.56 -5.46 16.41
N PHE A 77 -11.54 -6.06 15.80
CA PHE A 77 -10.36 -5.35 15.27
C PHE A 77 -10.53 -4.97 13.80
N ASN A 78 -10.36 -3.69 13.46
CA ASN A 78 -10.41 -3.16 12.09
C ASN A 78 -11.73 -3.48 11.32
N PRO A 79 -12.88 -2.96 11.76
CA PRO A 79 -14.16 -3.20 11.12
C PRO A 79 -14.29 -2.41 9.80
N MET A 80 -13.99 -3.05 8.67
CA MET A 80 -14.46 -2.62 7.35
C MET A 80 -15.69 -3.45 6.95
N LEU A 81 -16.71 -3.40 7.81
CA LEU A 81 -17.90 -4.26 7.78
C LEU A 81 -19.17 -3.42 7.58
N ASP A 82 -20.15 -3.97 6.87
CA ASP A 82 -21.51 -3.42 6.84
C ASP A 82 -22.31 -3.71 8.13
N ALA A 83 -23.53 -3.18 8.21
CA ALA A 83 -24.43 -3.34 9.35
C ALA A 83 -24.75 -4.81 9.74
N VAL A 84 -24.91 -5.70 8.76
CA VAL A 84 -25.22 -7.13 8.98
C VAL A 84 -23.92 -7.89 9.27
N GLN A 85 -22.85 -7.61 8.54
CA GLN A 85 -21.53 -8.18 8.77
C GLN A 85 -21.00 -7.88 10.17
N LEU A 86 -21.18 -6.65 10.68
CA LEU A 86 -20.82 -6.30 12.06
C LEU A 86 -21.66 -7.10 13.07
N LEU A 87 -22.96 -7.28 12.84
CA LEU A 87 -23.81 -8.08 13.72
C LEU A 87 -23.44 -9.57 13.71
N LYS A 88 -23.03 -10.11 12.56
CA LYS A 88 -22.47 -11.47 12.46
C LYS A 88 -21.18 -11.58 13.27
N ALA A 89 -20.19 -10.73 13.00
CA ALA A 89 -18.92 -10.72 13.72
C ALA A 89 -19.07 -10.53 15.25
N VAL A 90 -20.00 -9.67 15.69
CA VAL A 90 -20.32 -9.51 17.13
C VAL A 90 -20.94 -10.78 17.71
N ASN A 91 -21.78 -11.49 16.97
CA ASN A 91 -22.35 -12.76 17.42
C ASN A 91 -21.27 -13.87 17.46
N ASP A 92 -20.48 -14.02 16.41
CA ASP A 92 -19.42 -15.04 16.30
C ASP A 92 -18.39 -14.89 17.43
N GLU A 93 -17.92 -13.66 17.69
CA GLU A 93 -16.97 -13.32 18.76
C GLU A 93 -17.54 -13.58 20.17
N PHE A 94 -18.86 -13.49 20.36
CA PHE A 94 -19.53 -13.91 21.61
C PHE A 94 -19.87 -15.43 21.66
N GLY A 95 -19.53 -16.21 20.63
CA GLY A 95 -19.88 -17.63 20.53
C GLY A 95 -21.37 -17.89 20.26
N ILE A 96 -22.02 -16.97 19.55
CA ILE A 96 -23.44 -16.97 19.20
C ILE A 96 -23.60 -17.35 17.72
N ASN A 97 -24.65 -18.10 17.38
CA ASN A 97 -24.94 -18.45 15.99
C ASN A 97 -25.24 -17.19 15.14
N ALA A 98 -24.42 -16.94 14.12
CA ALA A 98 -24.52 -15.82 13.18
C ALA A 98 -25.07 -16.18 11.78
N GLN A 99 -25.67 -17.36 11.59
CA GLN A 99 -26.10 -17.89 10.29
C GLN A 99 -27.30 -17.15 9.65
N ALA A 100 -27.88 -16.15 10.32
CA ALA A 100 -29.01 -15.38 9.80
C ALA A 100 -28.56 -14.18 8.95
N ASP A 101 -29.10 -14.03 7.75
CA ASP A 101 -28.77 -12.92 6.83
C ASP A 101 -29.54 -11.62 7.08
N ASN A 102 -30.42 -11.59 8.09
CA ASN A 102 -31.20 -10.41 8.44
C ASN A 102 -30.83 -9.86 9.82
N THR A 103 -30.80 -8.52 9.90
CA THR A 103 -30.47 -7.73 11.10
C THR A 103 -31.30 -8.14 12.33
N LYS A 104 -32.59 -8.48 12.13
CA LYS A 104 -33.51 -8.76 13.23
C LYS A 104 -33.16 -10.05 13.96
N ASP A 105 -32.97 -11.16 13.25
CA ASP A 105 -32.74 -12.46 13.87
C ASP A 105 -31.35 -12.53 14.53
N LEU A 106 -30.35 -11.80 13.98
CA LEU A 106 -29.06 -11.58 14.63
C LEU A 106 -29.22 -10.83 15.96
N ILE A 107 -29.99 -9.73 15.98
CA ILE A 107 -30.27 -8.95 17.20
C ILE A 107 -31.11 -9.74 18.21
N ASP A 108 -32.14 -10.46 17.77
CA ASP A 108 -32.98 -11.30 18.64
C ASP A 108 -32.17 -12.44 19.28
N THR A 109 -31.12 -12.93 18.62
CA THR A 109 -30.22 -13.96 19.16
C THR A 109 -29.18 -13.36 20.10
N LEU A 110 -28.60 -12.21 19.76
CA LEU A 110 -27.74 -11.42 20.65
C LEU A 110 -28.47 -11.05 21.96
N ASN A 111 -29.70 -10.52 21.86
CA ASN A 111 -30.51 -10.13 23.02
C ASN A 111 -30.76 -11.31 23.99
N LYS A 112 -31.06 -12.51 23.47
CA LYS A 112 -31.20 -13.73 24.28
C LYS A 112 -29.90 -14.08 25.02
N PHE A 113 -28.74 -13.94 24.36
CA PHE A 113 -27.43 -14.14 24.99
C PHE A 113 -27.16 -13.10 26.08
N LEU A 114 -27.37 -11.81 25.80
CA LEU A 114 -27.10 -10.74 26.76
C LEU A 114 -28.01 -10.85 28.00
N MET A 115 -29.30 -11.14 27.82
CA MET A 115 -30.24 -11.43 28.91
C MET A 115 -29.80 -12.65 29.74
N LYS A 116 -29.28 -13.71 29.09
CA LYS A 116 -28.72 -14.88 29.78
C LYS A 116 -27.49 -14.49 30.62
N LYS A 117 -26.52 -13.77 30.05
CA LYS A 117 -25.32 -13.28 30.77
C LYS A 117 -25.70 -12.40 31.96
N LYS A 118 -26.63 -11.46 31.78
CA LYS A 118 -27.14 -10.60 32.86
C LYS A 118 -27.83 -11.39 33.98
N SER A 119 -28.58 -12.45 33.65
CA SER A 119 -29.17 -13.36 34.65
C SER A 119 -28.14 -14.14 35.47
N GLN A 120 -26.91 -14.28 34.95
CA GLN A 120 -25.76 -14.88 35.64
C GLN A 120 -24.93 -13.83 36.42
N GLY A 121 -25.39 -12.58 36.50
CA GLY A 121 -24.65 -11.47 37.09
C GLY A 121 -23.47 -10.97 36.24
N LYS A 122 -23.27 -11.52 35.04
CA LYS A 122 -22.15 -11.18 34.16
C LYS A 122 -22.39 -9.88 33.41
N LYS A 123 -21.33 -9.08 33.29
CA LYS A 123 -21.26 -7.88 32.43
C LYS A 123 -20.89 -8.28 31.01
N VAL A 124 -21.30 -7.49 30.01
CA VAL A 124 -20.95 -7.73 28.60
C VAL A 124 -20.40 -6.46 27.95
N ILE A 125 -19.24 -6.59 27.31
CA ILE A 125 -18.50 -5.51 26.65
C ILE A 125 -18.35 -5.82 25.16
N LEU A 126 -18.58 -4.84 24.30
CA LEU A 126 -18.15 -4.85 22.90
C LEU A 126 -17.10 -3.75 22.70
N LEU A 127 -15.85 -4.15 22.43
CA LEU A 127 -14.74 -3.26 22.12
C LEU A 127 -14.47 -3.30 20.62
N ILE A 128 -14.46 -2.13 19.98
CA ILE A 128 -14.23 -1.96 18.55
C ILE A 128 -13.00 -1.05 18.34
N ASP A 129 -11.94 -1.56 17.71
CA ASP A 129 -10.69 -0.83 17.45
C ASP A 129 -10.56 -0.43 15.96
N GLU A 130 -9.88 0.69 15.70
CA GLU A 130 -9.90 1.42 14.43
C GLU A 130 -11.32 1.83 13.96
N ALA A 131 -12.19 2.17 14.92
CA ALA A 131 -13.61 2.45 14.70
C ALA A 131 -13.92 3.69 13.84
N GLN A 132 -12.94 4.53 13.48
CA GLN A 132 -13.12 5.57 12.45
C GLN A 132 -13.36 4.98 11.04
N ASN A 133 -13.07 3.69 10.84
CA ASN A 133 -13.31 2.98 9.58
C ASN A 133 -14.80 2.60 9.37
N LEU A 134 -15.65 2.75 10.40
CA LEU A 134 -17.07 2.42 10.34
C LEU A 134 -17.88 3.41 9.51
N GLY A 135 -18.86 2.90 8.77
CA GLY A 135 -19.91 3.72 8.16
C GLY A 135 -20.79 4.40 9.21
N LYS A 136 -21.37 5.58 8.87
CA LYS A 136 -22.29 6.31 9.78
C LYS A 136 -23.56 5.51 10.06
N ASP A 137 -24.04 4.78 9.07
CA ASP A 137 -25.12 3.79 9.15
C ASP A 137 -24.78 2.65 10.13
N VAL A 138 -23.53 2.18 10.13
CA VAL A 138 -23.05 1.13 11.04
C VAL A 138 -22.90 1.67 12.48
N LEU A 139 -22.44 2.90 12.65
CA LEU A 139 -22.43 3.63 13.93
C LEU A 139 -23.86 3.86 14.47
N GLU A 140 -24.83 4.11 13.60
CA GLU A 140 -26.25 4.20 13.97
C GLU A 140 -26.84 2.83 14.37
N GLN A 141 -26.42 1.72 13.75
CA GLN A 141 -26.79 0.37 14.22
C GLN A 141 -26.18 0.05 15.59
N LEU A 142 -24.93 0.47 15.86
CA LEU A 142 -24.36 0.39 17.21
C LEU A 142 -25.18 1.22 18.22
N ARG A 143 -25.64 2.43 17.84
CA ARG A 143 -26.54 3.24 18.66
C ARG A 143 -27.84 2.48 19.00
N LEU A 144 -28.38 1.72 18.04
CA LEU A 144 -29.56 0.87 18.23
C LEU A 144 -29.28 -0.34 19.15
N LEU A 145 -28.13 -1.01 19.03
CA LEU A 145 -27.70 -2.07 19.96
C LEU A 145 -27.59 -1.58 21.40
N SER A 146 -27.21 -0.33 21.62
CA SER A 146 -27.20 0.29 22.96
C SER A 146 -28.62 0.55 23.54
N ASN A 147 -29.70 0.27 22.80
CA ASN A 147 -31.05 0.17 23.34
C ASN A 147 -31.40 -1.23 23.88
N LEU A 148 -30.52 -2.22 23.78
CA LEU A 148 -30.70 -3.50 24.44
C LEU A 148 -30.52 -3.29 25.95
N GLU A 149 -31.64 -3.23 26.67
CA GLU A 149 -31.73 -2.89 28.09
C GLU A 149 -32.89 -3.63 28.78
N THR A 150 -32.78 -3.83 30.09
CA THR A 150 -33.94 -4.11 30.95
C THR A 150 -34.54 -2.78 31.43
N THR A 151 -35.73 -2.83 32.05
CA THR A 151 -36.37 -1.69 32.73
C THR A 151 -35.55 -1.05 33.86
N THR A 152 -34.31 -1.51 34.10
CA THR A 152 -33.48 -1.19 35.27
C THR A 152 -31.98 -1.02 34.96
N SER A 153 -31.49 -1.33 33.75
CA SER A 153 -30.07 -1.17 33.35
C SER A 153 -29.82 -1.69 31.92
N LYS A 154 -28.74 -1.25 31.28
CA LYS A 154 -28.29 -1.76 29.97
C LYS A 154 -27.98 -3.26 29.98
N LEU A 155 -27.85 -3.83 28.77
CA LEU A 155 -27.39 -5.20 28.54
C LEU A 155 -25.95 -5.28 27.99
N ILE A 156 -25.42 -4.21 27.41
CA ILE A 156 -24.11 -4.18 26.74
C ILE A 156 -23.44 -2.79 26.88
N GLN A 157 -22.16 -2.78 27.23
CA GLN A 157 -21.29 -1.60 27.17
C GLN A 157 -20.56 -1.61 25.83
N ILE A 158 -20.55 -0.49 25.10
CA ILE A 158 -19.81 -0.38 23.83
C ILE A 158 -18.62 0.58 23.99
N ILE A 159 -17.44 0.16 23.55
CA ILE A 159 -16.18 0.91 23.63
C ILE A 159 -15.66 1.10 22.20
N LEU A 160 -15.68 2.34 21.72
CA LEU A 160 -15.18 2.72 20.41
C LEU A 160 -13.75 3.27 20.54
N VAL A 161 -12.80 2.68 19.84
CA VAL A 161 -11.39 3.06 19.87
C VAL A 161 -10.92 3.41 18.46
N GLY A 162 -10.27 4.55 18.29
CA GLY A 162 -9.93 5.04 16.94
C GLY A 162 -8.95 6.20 16.88
N GLN A 163 -8.71 6.67 15.67
CA GLN A 163 -7.89 7.85 15.35
C GLN A 163 -8.69 9.15 15.63
N PRO A 164 -8.08 10.36 15.62
CA PRO A 164 -8.79 11.60 15.93
C PRO A 164 -10.08 11.81 15.12
N GLU A 165 -10.11 11.34 13.87
CA GLU A 165 -11.23 11.40 12.93
C GLU A 165 -12.51 10.72 13.47
N LEU A 166 -12.38 9.71 14.35
CA LEU A 166 -13.53 9.12 15.07
C LEU A 166 -14.28 10.19 15.88
N ARG A 167 -13.56 11.15 16.46
CA ARG A 167 -14.17 12.25 17.20
C ARG A 167 -14.98 13.15 16.26
N ASP A 168 -14.39 13.55 15.13
CA ASP A 168 -15.05 14.45 14.18
C ASP A 168 -16.30 13.81 13.56
N ILE A 169 -16.27 12.48 13.39
CA ILE A 169 -17.44 11.67 13.00
C ILE A 169 -18.52 11.69 14.09
N LEU A 170 -18.17 11.48 15.37
CA LEU A 170 -19.12 11.41 16.49
C LEU A 170 -19.68 12.80 16.89
N ASP A 171 -18.87 13.86 16.81
CA ASP A 171 -19.26 15.25 17.04
C ASP A 171 -20.10 15.82 15.87
N SER A 172 -20.28 15.07 14.77
CA SER A 172 -21.11 15.47 13.62
C SER A 172 -22.61 15.50 13.92
N HIS A 173 -23.35 16.38 13.22
CA HIS A 173 -24.80 16.56 13.45
C HIS A 173 -25.61 15.28 13.18
N GLU A 174 -25.20 14.45 12.22
CA GLU A 174 -25.87 13.19 11.88
C GLU A 174 -25.80 12.18 13.04
N LEU A 175 -24.65 12.09 13.72
CA LEU A 175 -24.43 11.15 14.83
C LEU A 175 -24.63 11.76 16.22
N ARG A 176 -25.27 12.93 16.30
CA ARG A 176 -25.58 13.64 17.57
C ARG A 176 -26.33 12.77 18.59
N GLN A 177 -27.18 11.84 18.14
CA GLN A 177 -27.89 10.91 19.02
C GLN A 177 -26.98 9.81 19.62
N LEU A 178 -25.85 9.52 18.97
CA LEU A 178 -24.83 8.59 19.44
C LEU A 178 -23.85 9.30 20.37
N SER A 179 -23.36 10.49 20.02
CA SER A 179 -22.46 11.24 20.91
C SER A 179 -23.10 11.67 22.23
N GLN A 180 -24.42 11.92 22.25
CA GLN A 180 -25.18 12.09 23.50
C GLN A 180 -25.25 10.84 24.40
N ARG A 181 -24.80 9.67 23.92
CA ARG A 181 -24.70 8.41 24.68
C ARG A 181 -23.27 8.04 25.07
N ILE A 182 -22.29 8.86 24.71
CA ILE A 182 -20.90 8.69 25.12
C ILE A 182 -20.76 9.20 26.56
N THR A 183 -20.85 8.28 27.51
CA THR A 183 -20.71 8.53 28.94
C THR A 183 -19.32 9.09 29.26
N LEU A 184 -18.29 8.61 28.55
CA LEU A 184 -16.89 8.99 28.74
C LEU A 184 -16.14 9.06 27.40
N SER A 185 -15.35 10.11 27.21
CA SER A 185 -14.44 10.26 26.07
C SER A 185 -13.03 10.59 26.54
N CYS A 186 -12.04 9.84 26.08
CA CYS A 186 -10.62 10.05 26.38
C CYS A 186 -9.81 10.26 25.09
N HIS A 187 -8.69 10.96 25.20
CA HIS A 187 -7.76 11.19 24.09
C HIS A 187 -6.32 10.89 24.52
N ILE A 188 -5.73 9.84 23.95
CA ILE A 188 -4.37 9.41 24.24
C ILE A 188 -3.39 10.30 23.48
N THR A 189 -2.85 11.30 24.19
CA THR A 189 -1.81 12.20 23.70
C THR A 189 -0.47 11.49 23.46
N PRO A 190 0.35 11.96 22.50
CA PRO A 190 1.76 11.54 22.37
C PRO A 190 2.56 11.79 23.65
N LEU A 191 3.57 10.95 23.91
CA LEU A 191 4.41 11.04 25.11
C LEU A 191 5.16 12.38 25.17
N ASN A 192 5.21 13.03 26.32
CA ASN A 192 6.07 14.21 26.48
C ASN A 192 7.57 13.82 26.49
N PHE A 193 8.49 14.80 26.53
CA PHE A 193 9.94 14.51 26.48
C PHE A 193 10.47 13.63 27.64
N LYS A 194 9.92 13.79 28.86
CA LYS A 194 10.26 12.97 30.03
C LYS A 194 9.74 11.53 29.81
N GLU A 195 8.46 11.40 29.49
CA GLU A 195 7.81 10.10 29.21
C GLU A 195 8.49 9.36 28.05
N THR A 196 8.88 10.07 26.98
CA THR A 196 9.62 9.48 25.84
C THR A 196 10.95 8.88 26.27
N ARG A 197 11.69 9.54 27.18
CA ARG A 197 12.91 8.99 27.76
C ARG A 197 12.61 7.77 28.61
N GLU A 198 11.60 7.84 29.47
CA GLU A 198 11.21 6.78 30.40
C GLU A 198 10.70 5.54 29.65
N TYR A 199 9.94 5.72 28.57
CA TYR A 199 9.53 4.69 27.61
C TYR A 199 10.71 3.95 27.00
N ILE A 200 11.69 4.67 26.44
CA ILE A 200 12.90 4.08 25.85
C ILE A 200 13.67 3.27 26.91
N GLN A 201 13.79 3.79 28.14
CA GLN A 201 14.44 3.08 29.26
C GLN A 201 13.64 1.86 29.74
N HIS A 202 12.31 1.91 29.74
CA HIS A 202 11.41 0.81 30.07
C HIS A 202 11.52 -0.33 29.04
N ARG A 203 11.41 -0.01 27.73
CA ARG A 203 11.59 -0.96 26.62
C ARG A 203 12.94 -1.69 26.70
N ILE A 204 14.02 -0.95 26.98
CA ILE A 204 15.38 -1.51 27.17
C ILE A 204 15.46 -2.45 28.39
N ARG A 205 14.78 -2.13 29.50
CA ARG A 205 14.79 -2.92 30.74
C ARG A 205 14.10 -4.28 30.58
N ILE A 206 12.98 -4.32 29.85
CA ILE A 206 12.25 -5.58 29.60
C ILE A 206 13.07 -6.53 28.72
N ALA A 207 13.75 -5.98 27.70
CA ALA A 207 14.62 -6.75 26.82
C ALA A 207 15.97 -7.14 27.44
N SER A 208 16.41 -6.51 28.54
CA SER A 208 17.68 -6.82 29.19
C SER A 208 17.76 -6.38 30.66
N GLN A 209 18.14 -7.31 31.53
CA GLN A 209 18.48 -7.02 32.93
C GLN A 209 19.73 -6.12 33.08
N LYS A 210 20.66 -6.14 32.11
CA LYS A 210 21.93 -5.38 32.17
C LYS A 210 22.36 -4.96 30.75
N SER A 211 21.62 -4.03 30.16
CA SER A 211 21.86 -3.61 28.77
C SER A 211 23.25 -2.99 28.60
N GLY A 212 24.03 -3.51 27.66
CA GLY A 212 25.33 -2.98 27.25
C GLY A 212 25.25 -1.68 26.44
N ILE A 213 24.12 -0.97 26.45
CA ILE A 213 23.88 0.24 25.66
C ILE A 213 23.53 1.44 26.55
N LYS A 214 23.98 2.64 26.15
CA LYS A 214 23.65 3.90 26.84
C LYS A 214 23.26 5.01 25.85
N PHE A 215 22.06 5.57 25.98
CA PHE A 215 21.61 6.73 25.21
C PHE A 215 22.05 8.03 25.90
N SER A 216 22.59 8.98 25.15
CA SER A 216 22.90 10.33 25.68
C SER A 216 21.67 11.24 25.74
N SER A 217 21.73 12.29 26.56
CA SER A 217 20.71 13.37 26.55
C SER A 217 20.51 14.01 25.17
N SER A 218 21.56 14.04 24.35
CA SER A 218 21.50 14.50 22.95
C SER A 218 20.89 13.48 21.99
N ALA A 219 20.94 12.17 22.30
CA ALA A 219 20.20 11.14 21.59
C ALA A 219 18.69 11.26 21.90
N PHE A 220 18.31 11.26 23.18
CA PHE A 220 16.91 11.43 23.60
C PHE A 220 16.25 12.68 22.97
N LYS A 221 16.91 13.84 23.01
CA LYS A 221 16.41 15.07 22.35
C LYS A 221 16.27 14.93 20.82
N SER A 222 17.14 14.15 20.17
CA SER A 222 17.09 13.92 18.72
C SER A 222 16.01 12.89 18.33
N ILE A 223 15.74 11.89 19.18
CA ILE A 223 14.64 10.92 19.01
C ILE A 223 13.31 11.65 19.17
N TYR A 224 13.11 12.38 20.26
CA TYR A 224 11.88 13.14 20.52
C TYR A 224 11.55 14.15 19.42
N LYS A 225 12.55 14.92 18.93
CA LYS A 225 12.38 15.84 17.80
C LYS A 225 12.05 15.14 16.46
N TYR A 226 12.26 13.83 16.35
CA TYR A 226 11.82 13.04 15.21
C TYR A 226 10.43 12.46 15.41
N SER A 227 10.15 11.88 16.58
CA SER A 227 8.92 11.13 16.84
C SER A 227 7.74 11.98 17.29
N GLY A 228 7.96 13.21 17.73
CA GLY A 228 6.90 14.04 18.33
C GLY A 228 6.29 13.44 19.60
N GLY A 229 6.98 12.50 20.24
CA GLY A 229 6.44 11.71 21.36
C GLY A 229 5.70 10.44 20.96
N ILE A 230 5.41 10.21 19.68
CA ILE A 230 4.67 9.02 19.22
C ILE A 230 5.52 7.76 19.45
N PRO A 231 5.04 6.76 20.23
CA PRO A 231 5.78 5.52 20.48
C PRO A 231 6.19 4.77 19.22
N ARG A 232 5.30 4.59 18.23
CA ARG A 232 5.65 3.91 16.96
C ARG A 232 6.83 4.56 16.24
N LEU A 233 6.89 5.89 16.15
CA LEU A 233 8.01 6.61 15.54
C LEU A 233 9.27 6.58 16.43
N THR A 234 9.09 6.64 17.75
CA THR A 234 10.17 6.52 18.74
C THR A 234 10.87 5.16 18.60
N ASN A 235 10.10 4.08 18.41
CA ASN A 235 10.60 2.72 18.21
C ASN A 235 11.46 2.61 16.94
N ILE A 236 10.95 3.10 15.80
CA ILE A 236 11.67 3.09 14.52
C ILE A 236 13.00 3.86 14.62
N ALA A 237 13.01 5.01 15.31
CA ALA A 237 14.22 5.78 15.54
C ALA A 237 15.22 5.10 16.49
N CYS A 238 14.73 4.44 17.54
CA CYS A 238 15.57 3.68 18.47
C CYS A 238 16.20 2.46 17.82
N ASP A 239 15.44 1.64 17.09
CA ASP A 239 15.94 0.47 16.38
C ASP A 239 17.05 0.83 15.37
N ARG A 240 16.82 1.86 14.55
CA ARG A 240 17.84 2.35 13.60
C ARG A 240 19.07 2.96 14.29
N ALA A 241 18.89 3.63 15.42
CA ALA A 241 20.03 4.12 16.21
C ALA A 241 20.84 3.00 16.86
N ILE A 242 20.21 1.88 17.23
CA ILE A 242 20.85 0.67 17.75
C ILE A 242 21.60 -0.06 16.63
N LEU A 243 20.98 -0.25 15.47
CA LEU A 243 21.60 -0.83 14.28
C LEU A 243 22.82 -0.02 13.83
N THR A 244 22.70 1.31 13.76
CA THR A 244 23.82 2.20 13.39
C THR A 244 24.93 2.18 14.44
N ALA A 245 24.60 2.16 15.72
CA ALA A 245 25.60 2.03 16.78
C ALA A 245 26.32 0.66 16.76
N TYR A 246 25.60 -0.42 16.44
CA TYR A 246 26.18 -1.75 16.24
C TYR A 246 27.15 -1.78 15.06
N GLY A 247 26.76 -1.26 13.89
CA GLY A 247 27.64 -1.17 12.72
C GLY A 247 28.89 -0.29 12.92
N LEU A 248 28.87 0.60 13.91
CA LEU A 248 30.02 1.42 14.33
C LEU A 248 30.77 0.84 15.55
N ASN A 249 30.37 -0.33 16.06
CA ASN A 249 30.86 -0.97 17.29
C ASN A 249 30.80 -0.06 18.55
N GLN A 250 29.76 0.77 18.67
CA GLN A 250 29.62 1.74 19.78
C GLN A 250 28.54 1.36 20.79
N HIS A 251 28.92 1.26 22.06
CA HIS A 251 28.01 1.03 23.20
C HIS A 251 27.24 2.28 23.66
N LYS A 252 27.46 3.45 23.02
CA LYS A 252 26.88 4.74 23.43
C LYS A 252 26.19 5.44 22.26
N ILE A 253 24.86 5.37 22.21
CA ILE A 253 24.08 6.12 21.21
C ILE A 253 24.17 7.62 21.55
N THR A 254 24.74 8.38 20.63
CA THR A 254 24.83 9.84 20.70
C THR A 254 23.80 10.50 19.79
N GLY A 255 23.51 11.78 20.03
CA GLY A 255 22.68 12.57 19.11
C GLY A 255 23.24 12.64 17.67
N SER A 256 24.53 12.37 17.44
CA SER A 256 25.07 12.29 16.08
C SER A 256 24.60 11.03 15.36
N ILE A 257 24.75 9.87 16.02
CA ILE A 257 24.26 8.56 15.54
C ILE A 257 22.74 8.63 15.30
N THR A 258 21.99 9.17 16.26
CA THR A 258 20.54 9.33 16.12
C THR A 258 20.18 10.20 14.90
N ARG A 259 20.84 11.35 14.70
CA ARG A 259 20.55 12.21 13.55
C ARG A 259 20.91 11.57 12.21
N ALA A 260 21.97 10.78 12.14
CA ALA A 260 22.30 10.00 10.95
C ALA A 260 21.21 8.96 10.65
N SER A 261 20.82 8.18 11.66
CA SER A 261 19.76 7.14 11.58
C SER A 261 18.41 7.73 11.16
N VAL A 262 18.02 8.85 11.79
CA VAL A 262 16.79 9.58 11.50
C VAL A 262 16.81 10.23 10.10
N ARG A 263 17.97 10.69 9.63
CA ARG A 263 18.10 11.24 8.27
C ARG A 263 17.89 10.17 7.21
N GLU A 264 18.40 8.95 7.42
CA GLU A 264 18.13 7.82 6.51
C GLU A 264 16.62 7.49 6.47
N LEU A 265 15.98 7.39 7.64
CA LEU A 265 14.52 7.19 7.74
C LEU A 265 13.72 8.29 7.04
N ARG A 266 14.17 9.54 7.12
CA ARG A 266 13.58 10.66 6.38
C ARG A 266 13.79 10.52 4.89
N LEU A 267 15.01 10.25 4.41
CA LEU A 267 15.27 10.05 2.98
C LEU A 267 14.47 8.89 2.35
N ARG A 268 14.07 7.87 3.15
CA ARG A 268 13.15 6.81 2.72
C ARG A 268 11.68 7.23 2.69
N LYS A 269 11.24 8.19 3.52
CA LYS A 269 9.87 8.75 3.51
C LYS A 269 9.72 9.88 2.50
N ASP A 270 10.75 10.71 2.41
CA ASP A 270 10.91 11.87 1.53
C ASP A 270 11.45 11.41 0.16
N GLY A 271 10.80 10.41 -0.44
CA GLY A 271 11.20 9.75 -1.71
C GLY A 271 11.17 10.65 -2.96
N LYS A 272 11.08 11.97 -2.79
CA LYS A 272 11.38 13.00 -3.80
C LYS A 272 12.80 13.49 -3.57
N THR A 273 13.78 12.90 -4.28
CA THR A 273 15.18 13.37 -4.31
C THR A 273 15.32 14.70 -5.04
N THR A 274 14.78 15.78 -4.49
CA THR A 274 15.06 17.15 -4.93
C THR A 274 16.22 17.74 -4.13
N SER A 275 17.28 18.10 -4.84
CA SER A 275 18.48 18.75 -4.30
C SER A 275 18.14 19.91 -3.36
N ARG A 276 18.61 19.84 -2.11
CA ARG A 276 18.43 20.92 -1.12
C ARG A 276 19.57 21.94 -1.19
N PHE A 277 19.74 22.51 -2.38
CA PHE A 277 20.30 23.85 -2.53
C PHE A 277 19.13 24.84 -2.49
N GLU A 278 19.09 25.73 -1.51
CA GLU A 278 18.05 26.77 -1.51
C GLU A 278 18.33 27.75 -2.65
N LYS A 279 17.30 28.27 -3.31
CA LYS A 279 17.47 29.19 -4.46
C LYS A 279 18.29 30.45 -4.12
N LYS A 280 18.40 30.79 -2.83
CA LYS A 280 19.25 31.86 -2.30
C LYS A 280 20.74 31.56 -2.43
N ASP A 281 21.16 30.31 -2.21
CA ASP A 281 22.57 29.90 -2.30
C ASP A 281 23.04 29.86 -3.75
N ILE A 282 22.17 29.39 -4.67
CA ILE A 282 22.45 29.40 -6.11
C ILE A 282 22.60 30.84 -6.64
N LEU A 283 21.77 31.77 -6.17
CA LEU A 283 21.91 33.20 -6.48
C LEU A 283 23.23 33.78 -5.92
N ALA A 284 23.59 33.47 -4.67
CA ALA A 284 24.84 33.93 -4.07
C ALA A 284 26.08 33.39 -4.82
N VAL A 285 26.12 32.09 -5.11
CA VAL A 285 27.24 31.46 -5.84
C VAL A 285 27.32 31.97 -7.28
N SER A 286 26.19 32.11 -7.99
CA SER A 286 26.21 32.67 -9.35
C SER A 286 26.68 34.13 -9.37
N GLY A 287 26.30 34.94 -8.38
CA GLY A 287 26.80 36.30 -8.22
C GLY A 287 28.31 36.36 -7.99
N ILE A 288 28.86 35.49 -7.13
CA ILE A 288 30.30 35.37 -6.88
C ILE A 288 31.04 34.91 -8.14
N CYS A 289 30.53 33.90 -8.86
CA CYS A 289 31.12 33.46 -10.13
C CYS A 289 31.09 34.56 -11.20
N LEU A 290 29.98 35.29 -11.35
CA LEU A 290 29.87 36.39 -12.31
C LEU A 290 30.81 37.55 -11.96
N PHE A 291 30.95 37.87 -10.67
CA PHE A 291 31.90 38.88 -10.18
C PHE A 291 33.36 38.47 -10.43
N LEU A 292 33.72 37.20 -10.20
CA LEU A 292 35.05 36.67 -10.52
C LEU A 292 35.33 36.65 -12.04
N ILE A 293 34.33 36.36 -12.87
CA ILE A 293 34.44 36.44 -14.34
C ILE A 293 34.64 37.90 -14.80
N LEU A 294 33.89 38.86 -14.22
CA LEU A 294 34.07 40.28 -14.51
C LEU A 294 35.46 40.79 -14.08
N ILE A 295 35.95 40.37 -12.91
CA ILE A 295 37.33 40.65 -12.47
C ILE A 295 38.36 40.00 -13.41
N PHE A 296 38.13 38.78 -13.88
CA PHE A 296 39.02 38.12 -14.83
C PHE A 296 39.11 38.89 -16.16
N PHE A 297 37.98 39.36 -16.72
CA PHE A 297 37.99 40.21 -17.92
C PHE A 297 38.55 41.61 -17.68
N TYR A 298 38.40 42.17 -16.47
CA TYR A 298 39.00 43.45 -16.10
C TYR A 298 40.53 43.38 -15.98
N ILE A 299 41.06 42.30 -15.39
CA ILE A 299 42.51 42.10 -15.20
C ILE A 299 43.21 41.69 -16.50
N ASN A 300 42.63 40.77 -17.28
CA ASN A 300 43.27 40.25 -18.51
C ASN A 300 42.96 41.10 -19.76
N GLY A 301 42.00 42.04 -19.66
CA GLY A 301 41.49 42.82 -20.78
C GLY A 301 40.53 42.03 -21.67
N ILE A 302 39.65 42.75 -22.37
CA ILE A 302 38.77 42.15 -23.38
C ILE A 302 39.60 41.90 -24.65
N PRO A 303 39.68 40.67 -25.17
CA PRO A 303 40.42 40.39 -26.41
C PRO A 303 39.77 41.08 -27.61
N ASN A 304 40.54 41.91 -28.31
CA ASN A 304 40.05 42.68 -29.47
C ASN A 304 39.66 41.78 -30.65
N ILE A 305 38.35 41.54 -30.80
CA ILE A 305 37.73 40.76 -31.89
C ILE A 305 38.08 41.34 -33.29
N THR A 306 38.42 42.62 -33.37
CA THR A 306 38.83 43.34 -34.58
C THR A 306 40.08 42.77 -35.29
N LYS A 307 40.89 41.92 -34.64
CA LYS A 307 42.07 41.30 -35.27
C LYS A 307 41.79 40.10 -36.19
N ILE A 308 40.56 39.55 -36.20
CA ILE A 308 40.22 38.37 -37.03
C ILE A 308 39.62 38.75 -38.39
N LEU A 309 39.13 39.99 -38.56
CA LEU A 309 38.44 40.47 -39.76
C LEU A 309 39.27 41.41 -40.66
N GLN A 310 40.60 41.38 -40.57
CA GLN A 310 41.50 42.23 -41.39
C GLN A 310 42.72 41.49 -41.95
N LYS A 311 42.56 40.29 -42.55
CA LYS A 311 43.60 39.74 -43.44
C LYS A 311 43.18 38.74 -44.52
N SER A 312 42.08 39.01 -45.24
CA SER A 312 41.83 38.37 -46.55
C SER A 312 40.83 39.15 -47.39
N ASP A 313 41.27 40.26 -48.00
CA ASP A 313 40.69 40.67 -49.28
C ASP A 313 41.62 41.61 -50.06
N ASN A 314 42.03 41.17 -51.25
CA ASN A 314 42.27 41.98 -52.45
C ASN A 314 42.69 41.05 -53.60
N ASN A 315 41.94 41.11 -54.71
CA ASN A 315 42.10 40.26 -55.89
C ASN A 315 43.27 40.73 -56.79
N ILE A 316 43.60 40.12 -57.93
CA ILE A 316 43.02 40.27 -59.30
C ILE A 316 44.06 39.58 -60.26
N PRO A 317 43.80 39.07 -61.50
CA PRO A 317 42.57 38.87 -62.31
C PRO A 317 42.34 37.44 -62.92
N GLU A 318 41.18 37.23 -63.55
CA GLU A 318 40.94 36.28 -64.68
C GLU A 318 41.32 36.93 -66.04
N PRO A 319 41.78 36.22 -67.11
CA PRO A 319 40.85 35.47 -67.99
C PRO A 319 41.38 34.22 -68.75
N LYS A 320 40.43 33.51 -69.39
CA LYS A 320 40.54 32.36 -70.33
C LYS A 320 40.85 32.79 -71.80
N PRO A 321 41.02 31.91 -72.83
CA PRO A 321 41.10 30.42 -72.89
C PRO A 321 42.20 29.82 -73.85
N LEU A 322 42.14 28.50 -74.16
CA LEU A 322 42.80 27.74 -75.27
C LEU A 322 44.36 27.54 -75.18
N ASN A 323 45.01 26.53 -75.80
CA ASN A 323 44.55 25.42 -76.66
C ASN A 323 45.37 24.11 -76.59
N ILE A 324 44.72 23.04 -77.07
CA ILE A 324 45.04 21.61 -77.31
C ILE A 324 46.45 21.25 -77.85
N ILE A 325 46.98 20.05 -77.50
CA ILE A 325 47.63 18.99 -78.35
C ILE A 325 48.38 17.96 -77.45
N VAL A 326 48.73 16.71 -77.84
CA VAL A 326 48.06 15.52 -78.46
C VAL A 326 49.13 14.39 -78.51
N SER A 327 48.89 13.07 -78.50
CA SER A 327 47.72 12.18 -78.31
C SER A 327 47.98 11.31 -77.04
N SER A 328 47.79 9.99 -76.87
CA SER A 328 47.14 8.81 -77.52
C SER A 328 47.00 7.72 -76.41
N GLU A 329 46.25 6.61 -76.51
CA GLU A 329 45.31 6.12 -77.54
C GLU A 329 44.10 5.43 -76.88
N GLU A 330 42.94 5.56 -77.52
CA GLU A 330 41.66 4.81 -77.41
C GLU A 330 40.85 4.60 -76.09
N LYS A 331 39.53 4.53 -76.34
CA LYS A 331 38.28 4.40 -75.56
C LYS A 331 37.36 3.52 -76.48
N PRO A 332 36.03 3.27 -76.29
CA PRO A 332 35.10 3.41 -75.17
C PRO A 332 34.56 2.02 -74.69
N GLU A 333 33.29 1.67 -74.37
CA GLU A 333 31.91 1.97 -74.84
C GLU A 333 30.90 1.49 -73.74
N ILE A 334 29.98 2.28 -73.15
CA ILE A 334 28.61 2.74 -73.51
C ILE A 334 27.48 1.64 -73.60
N THR A 335 26.49 1.74 -72.68
CA THR A 335 25.08 1.19 -72.63
C THR A 335 24.72 -0.30 -72.40
N GLU A 336 23.74 -0.47 -71.49
CA GLU A 336 22.49 -1.29 -71.45
C GLU A 336 22.10 -2.25 -72.63
N PRO A 337 21.14 -3.21 -72.45
CA PRO A 337 20.68 -3.93 -71.23
C PRO A 337 20.41 -5.46 -71.47
N GLU A 338 19.85 -6.15 -70.44
CA GLU A 338 18.97 -7.37 -70.40
C GLU A 338 19.34 -8.26 -69.17
N LEU A 339 18.50 -8.95 -68.39
CA LEU A 339 17.18 -9.63 -68.48
C LEU A 339 17.22 -11.15 -68.80
N GLU A 340 16.56 -11.93 -67.93
CA GLU A 340 16.11 -13.34 -68.10
C GLU A 340 17.20 -14.46 -68.06
N LYS A 341 16.97 -15.68 -67.51
CA LYS A 341 15.83 -16.26 -66.73
C LYS A 341 16.23 -17.55 -65.97
N ILE A 342 15.57 -17.79 -64.81
CA ILE A 342 14.90 -19.04 -64.34
C ILE A 342 15.66 -20.40 -64.50
N PRO A 343 15.81 -21.22 -63.41
CA PRO A 343 14.67 -21.97 -62.85
C PRO A 343 14.08 -21.50 -61.51
N TYR A 344 12.75 -21.37 -61.50
CA TYR A 344 11.92 -21.87 -60.41
C TYR A 344 11.83 -23.40 -60.53
N GLU A 345 11.47 -24.10 -59.44
CA GLU A 345 10.76 -25.38 -59.54
C GLU A 345 9.53 -25.35 -58.60
N GLU A 346 8.51 -26.15 -58.90
CA GLU A 346 7.15 -25.93 -58.38
C GLU A 346 6.78 -26.78 -57.14
N LYS A 347 5.59 -26.50 -56.58
CA LYS A 347 5.06 -27.09 -55.34
C LYS A 347 4.64 -28.55 -55.48
N GLN A 348 4.87 -29.37 -54.45
CA GLN A 348 3.86 -30.12 -53.65
C GLN A 348 4.52 -31.21 -52.77
N PRO A 349 3.85 -31.77 -51.74
CA PRO A 349 2.59 -31.38 -51.10
C PRO A 349 2.74 -31.11 -49.58
N PHE A 350 1.61 -31.14 -48.84
CA PHE A 350 1.47 -30.96 -47.39
C PHE A 350 1.95 -32.18 -46.59
N VAL A 351 2.84 -32.00 -45.60
CA VAL A 351 3.11 -32.94 -44.49
C VAL A 351 3.33 -32.12 -43.20
N THR A 352 2.95 -32.71 -42.06
CA THR A 352 2.99 -32.16 -40.69
C THR A 352 4.42 -32.10 -40.11
N GLU A 353 4.53 -31.71 -38.83
CA GLU A 353 5.74 -31.73 -37.95
C GLU A 353 6.72 -30.55 -38.17
N GLU A 354 7.28 -29.90 -37.14
CA GLU A 354 7.07 -30.01 -35.69
C GLU A 354 7.36 -28.68 -34.98
N GLN A 355 6.89 -28.51 -33.73
CA GLN A 355 7.22 -27.33 -32.91
C GLN A 355 8.68 -27.37 -32.46
N LYS A 356 9.34 -26.20 -32.37
CA LYS A 356 10.55 -26.01 -31.53
C LYS A 356 10.50 -24.73 -30.71
N ASP A 357 10.02 -24.91 -29.49
CA ASP A 357 10.65 -24.41 -28.26
C ASP A 357 10.78 -22.89 -28.10
N ASN A 358 9.62 -22.21 -28.15
CA ASN A 358 9.34 -21.22 -27.11
C ASN A 358 9.35 -21.95 -25.74
N PRO A 359 9.86 -21.39 -24.63
CA PRO A 359 9.85 -22.08 -23.32
C PRO A 359 8.41 -22.14 -22.77
N SER A 360 7.63 -23.09 -23.27
CA SER A 360 6.25 -23.33 -22.89
C SER A 360 6.18 -23.93 -21.49
N LEU A 361 5.38 -23.30 -20.64
CA LEU A 361 4.85 -23.91 -19.41
C LEU A 361 4.13 -25.22 -19.76
N GLU A 362 4.23 -26.22 -18.90
CA GLU A 362 3.62 -27.52 -19.16
C GLU A 362 2.08 -27.43 -19.08
N SER A 363 1.37 -28.07 -20.00
CA SER A 363 -0.09 -28.04 -20.06
C SER A 363 -0.69 -29.05 -19.08
N MET A 364 -1.30 -28.55 -17.99
CA MET A 364 -1.92 -29.37 -16.95
C MET A 364 -3.44 -29.24 -16.97
N SER A 365 -4.18 -30.31 -16.66
CA SER A 365 -5.64 -30.21 -16.47
C SER A 365 -5.98 -29.63 -15.10
N LEU A 366 -7.01 -28.78 -15.04
CA LEU A 366 -7.42 -28.08 -13.81
C LEU A 366 -7.63 -29.04 -12.62
N ASN A 367 -8.33 -30.15 -12.86
CA ASN A 367 -8.62 -31.16 -11.83
C ASN A 367 -7.36 -31.83 -11.25
N ASN A 368 -6.29 -31.98 -12.04
CA ASN A 368 -5.03 -32.56 -11.56
C ASN A 368 -4.24 -31.54 -10.70
N TYR A 369 -4.36 -30.24 -10.99
CA TYR A 369 -3.74 -29.21 -10.16
C TYR A 369 -4.48 -29.05 -8.81
N LEU A 370 -5.83 -29.00 -8.85
CA LEU A 370 -6.68 -28.87 -7.65
C LEU A 370 -6.56 -30.04 -6.66
N THR A 371 -6.07 -31.20 -7.09
CA THR A 371 -5.93 -32.41 -6.25
C THR A 371 -4.50 -32.67 -5.76
N THR A 372 -3.54 -31.78 -6.04
CA THR A 372 -2.10 -32.01 -5.75
C THR A 372 -1.39 -30.89 -4.97
N GLN A 373 -2.09 -29.81 -4.60
CA GLN A 373 -1.50 -28.64 -3.93
C GLN A 373 -2.00 -28.43 -2.50
N ASP A 374 -1.13 -27.90 -1.64
CA ASP A 374 -1.50 -27.33 -0.34
C ASP A 374 -1.83 -25.82 -0.48
N ILE A 375 -2.62 -25.28 0.46
CA ILE A 375 -2.93 -23.84 0.57
C ILE A 375 -1.63 -23.01 0.49
N SER A 376 -0.63 -23.37 1.29
CA SER A 376 0.58 -22.57 1.48
C SER A 376 1.41 -22.52 0.20
N SER A 377 1.64 -23.66 -0.45
CA SER A 377 2.24 -23.77 -1.79
C SER A 377 1.50 -22.89 -2.80
N SER A 378 0.20 -23.11 -2.98
CA SER A 378 -0.57 -22.44 -4.03
C SER A 378 -0.71 -20.92 -3.81
N ARG A 379 -0.88 -20.44 -2.57
CA ARG A 379 -0.86 -19.00 -2.24
C ARG A 379 0.48 -18.35 -2.62
N HIS A 380 1.60 -19.01 -2.34
CA HIS A 380 2.93 -18.47 -2.69
C HIS A 380 3.16 -18.50 -4.20
N GLN A 381 2.81 -19.60 -4.87
CA GLN A 381 2.98 -19.77 -6.32
C GLN A 381 2.12 -18.78 -7.11
N ALA A 382 0.84 -18.60 -6.72
CA ALA A 382 -0.05 -17.64 -7.35
C ALA A 382 0.42 -16.19 -7.16
N LEU A 383 0.77 -15.78 -5.93
CA LEU A 383 1.25 -14.41 -5.71
C LEU A 383 2.55 -14.11 -6.46
N LYS A 384 3.49 -15.07 -6.46
CA LYS A 384 4.73 -14.99 -7.23
C LYS A 384 4.46 -14.80 -8.72
N THR A 385 3.54 -15.60 -9.28
CA THR A 385 3.14 -15.50 -10.69
C THR A 385 2.48 -14.16 -11.00
N ALA A 386 1.48 -13.76 -10.20
CA ALA A 386 0.72 -12.53 -10.42
C ALA A 386 1.57 -11.25 -10.33
N ILE A 387 2.56 -11.19 -9.43
CA ILE A 387 3.49 -10.05 -9.34
C ILE A 387 4.59 -10.13 -10.42
N ASN A 388 5.07 -11.33 -10.81
CA ASN A 388 6.05 -11.46 -11.90
C ASN A 388 5.54 -10.90 -13.23
N LEU A 389 4.22 -10.97 -13.49
CA LEU A 389 3.59 -10.34 -14.66
C LEU A 389 3.77 -8.80 -14.67
N TRP A 390 3.98 -8.15 -13.51
CA TRP A 390 4.35 -6.73 -13.40
C TRP A 390 5.86 -6.46 -13.58
N GLN A 391 6.62 -7.43 -14.11
CA GLN A 391 8.06 -7.34 -14.39
C GLN A 391 8.84 -6.84 -13.16
N THR A 392 8.53 -7.41 -12.00
CA THR A 392 9.09 -7.06 -10.69
C THR A 392 9.53 -8.35 -10.00
N ASP A 393 10.84 -8.50 -9.78
CA ASP A 393 11.40 -9.69 -9.12
C ASP A 393 10.99 -9.81 -7.65
N ILE A 394 10.80 -11.04 -7.17
CA ILE A 394 10.18 -11.32 -5.88
C ILE A 394 10.98 -12.33 -5.08
N ALA A 395 11.41 -11.92 -3.89
CA ALA A 395 11.73 -12.84 -2.80
C ALA A 395 10.54 -12.85 -1.83
N VAL A 396 9.60 -13.78 -2.02
CA VAL A 396 8.55 -14.00 -1.01
C VAL A 396 9.23 -14.59 0.22
N MET A 397 9.29 -13.82 1.30
CA MET A 397 10.05 -14.18 2.49
C MET A 397 9.39 -15.36 3.20
N GLU A 398 10.16 -16.42 3.45
CA GLU A 398 9.71 -17.71 3.99
C GLU A 398 8.87 -17.59 5.29
N TYR A 399 9.13 -16.57 6.12
CA TYR A 399 8.34 -16.30 7.34
C TYR A 399 6.91 -15.82 7.09
N LEU A 400 6.51 -15.54 5.84
CA LEU A 400 5.13 -15.20 5.47
C LEU A 400 4.23 -16.44 5.35
N THR A 401 4.82 -17.64 5.28
CA THR A 401 4.09 -18.93 5.30
C THR A 401 3.24 -19.12 6.56
N SER A 402 3.67 -18.56 7.69
CA SER A 402 2.95 -18.66 8.97
C SER A 402 1.81 -17.64 9.13
N ILE A 403 1.31 -17.05 8.03
CA ILE A 403 0.11 -16.22 8.04
C ILE A 403 -1.07 -17.12 7.63
N GLU A 404 -1.94 -17.43 8.59
CA GLU A 404 -3.12 -18.26 8.38
C GLU A 404 -4.14 -17.55 7.46
N ASP A 405 -4.51 -16.30 7.77
CA ASP A 405 -5.43 -15.51 6.94
C ASP A 405 -4.85 -15.16 5.56
N THR A 406 -5.52 -15.64 4.51
CA THR A 406 -5.18 -15.40 3.11
C THR A 406 -5.20 -13.91 2.72
N GLN A 407 -6.14 -13.11 3.24
CA GLN A 407 -6.23 -11.69 2.85
C GLN A 407 -5.07 -10.88 3.45
N THR A 408 -4.71 -11.14 4.71
CA THR A 408 -3.51 -10.62 5.36
C THR A 408 -2.25 -11.13 4.65
N PHE A 409 -2.18 -12.40 4.27
CA PHE A 409 -1.04 -12.94 3.53
C PHE A 409 -0.79 -12.17 2.23
N PHE A 410 -1.78 -12.10 1.33
CA PHE A 410 -1.60 -11.44 0.04
C PHE A 410 -1.32 -9.93 0.20
N SER A 411 -2.03 -9.24 1.11
CA SER A 411 -1.84 -7.80 1.31
C SER A 411 -0.48 -7.44 1.92
N VAL A 412 0.02 -8.23 2.89
CA VAL A 412 1.37 -8.04 3.48
C VAL A 412 2.45 -8.38 2.45
N ALA A 413 2.33 -9.49 1.74
CA ALA A 413 3.33 -9.96 0.80
C ALA A 413 3.43 -9.09 -0.47
N ALA A 414 2.31 -8.61 -1.01
CA ALA A 414 2.31 -7.59 -2.07
C ALA A 414 2.85 -6.24 -1.57
N GLY A 415 2.51 -5.86 -0.33
CA GLY A 415 2.99 -4.62 0.31
C GLY A 415 4.51 -4.52 0.41
N GLN A 416 5.22 -5.64 0.59
CA GLN A 416 6.69 -5.68 0.57
C GLN A 416 7.27 -5.26 -0.79
N ASN A 417 6.53 -5.50 -1.88
CA ASN A 417 6.93 -5.23 -3.26
C ASN A 417 6.37 -3.90 -3.82
N THR A 418 5.98 -2.97 -2.93
CA THR A 418 5.35 -1.67 -3.26
C THR A 418 3.99 -1.76 -3.98
N MET A 419 3.37 -2.94 -3.95
CA MET A 419 2.07 -3.22 -4.56
C MET A 419 0.96 -3.17 -3.52
N SER A 420 -0.29 -3.15 -3.97
CA SER A 420 -1.49 -3.23 -3.15
C SER A 420 -2.40 -4.32 -3.70
N ILE A 421 -3.19 -4.95 -2.85
CA ILE A 421 -4.22 -5.90 -3.26
C ILE A 421 -5.56 -5.18 -3.26
N LEU A 422 -6.34 -5.33 -4.34
CA LEU A 422 -7.77 -5.10 -4.34
C LEU A 422 -8.47 -6.45 -4.18
N TYR A 423 -9.25 -6.60 -3.11
CA TYR A 423 -10.12 -7.76 -2.90
C TYR A 423 -11.48 -7.52 -3.59
N THR A 424 -12.06 -8.59 -4.15
CA THR A 424 -13.43 -8.57 -4.69
C THR A 424 -14.07 -9.95 -4.64
N ASN A 425 -15.40 -9.97 -4.60
CA ASN A 425 -16.26 -11.14 -4.78
C ASN A 425 -17.26 -10.95 -5.96
N GLU A 426 -17.04 -9.96 -6.83
CA GLU A 426 -17.92 -9.60 -7.96
C GLU A 426 -17.73 -10.51 -9.22
N GLY A 427 -17.03 -11.63 -9.08
CA GLY A 427 -16.76 -12.54 -10.20
C GLY A 427 -15.87 -11.93 -11.30
N LEU A 428 -16.02 -12.39 -12.55
CA LEU A 428 -15.13 -11.99 -13.65
C LEU A 428 -15.35 -10.54 -14.11
N ASP A 429 -16.50 -9.94 -13.82
CA ASP A 429 -16.87 -8.63 -14.38
C ASP A 429 -15.93 -7.51 -13.93
N LEU A 430 -15.55 -7.47 -12.65
CA LEU A 430 -14.60 -6.46 -12.18
C LEU A 430 -13.17 -6.74 -12.69
N ILE A 431 -12.76 -8.01 -12.77
CA ILE A 431 -11.45 -8.41 -13.31
C ILE A 431 -11.33 -7.97 -14.78
N ARG A 432 -12.38 -8.23 -15.59
CA ARG A 432 -12.48 -7.83 -17.00
C ARG A 432 -12.53 -6.31 -17.20
N LYS A 433 -13.19 -5.57 -16.30
CA LYS A 433 -13.21 -4.09 -16.31
C LYS A 433 -11.86 -3.47 -15.93
N LEU A 434 -11.11 -4.10 -15.03
CA LEU A 434 -9.82 -3.61 -14.57
C LEU A 434 -8.64 -4.02 -15.46
N ASP A 435 -8.79 -5.09 -16.26
CA ASP A 435 -7.78 -5.60 -17.20
C ASP A 435 -6.38 -5.73 -16.55
N LEU A 436 -6.34 -6.39 -15.39
CA LEU A 436 -5.13 -6.68 -14.62
C LEU A 436 -5.08 -8.17 -14.25
N PRO A 437 -3.88 -8.76 -14.08
CA PRO A 437 -3.73 -10.10 -13.52
C PRO A 437 -4.41 -10.22 -12.15
N ALA A 438 -5.12 -11.32 -11.93
CA ALA A 438 -5.91 -11.55 -10.73
C ALA A 438 -5.65 -12.96 -10.17
N ILE A 439 -5.47 -13.07 -8.85
CA ILE A 439 -5.40 -14.35 -8.15
C ILE A 439 -6.83 -14.75 -7.80
N ILE A 440 -7.28 -15.92 -8.26
CA ILE A 440 -8.58 -16.50 -7.91
C ILE A 440 -8.42 -17.66 -6.92
N GLU A 441 -9.46 -17.87 -6.12
CA GLU A 441 -9.55 -18.90 -5.08
C GLU A 441 -10.49 -20.02 -5.55
N LEU A 442 -9.97 -21.24 -5.66
CA LEU A 442 -10.72 -22.39 -6.18
C LEU A 442 -10.87 -23.46 -5.08
N THR A 443 -12.04 -24.06 -4.98
CA THR A 443 -12.38 -25.13 -4.03
C THR A 443 -12.88 -26.37 -4.76
N PHE A 444 -12.60 -27.55 -4.21
CA PHE A 444 -12.94 -28.83 -4.83
C PHE A 444 -13.26 -29.88 -3.77
N GLN A 445 -14.47 -30.46 -3.80
CA GLN A 445 -14.87 -31.62 -2.98
C GLN A 445 -14.49 -31.54 -1.48
N GLU A 446 -14.82 -30.41 -0.83
CA GLU A 446 -14.52 -30.14 0.60
C GLU A 446 -13.03 -30.09 0.96
N ILE A 447 -12.12 -30.09 -0.03
CA ILE A 447 -10.69 -29.82 0.13
C ILE A 447 -10.46 -28.32 0.36
N GLU A 448 -9.39 -28.01 1.08
CA GLU A 448 -8.85 -26.67 1.31
C GLU A 448 -8.69 -25.83 0.02
N PRO A 449 -8.83 -24.49 0.09
CA PRO A 449 -8.79 -23.62 -1.08
C PRO A 449 -7.41 -23.53 -1.74
N VAL A 450 -7.40 -23.65 -3.07
CA VAL A 450 -6.22 -23.61 -3.95
C VAL A 450 -6.25 -22.32 -4.78
N TYR A 451 -5.10 -21.67 -4.95
CA TYR A 451 -5.02 -20.35 -5.59
C TYR A 451 -4.30 -20.42 -6.95
N LEU A 452 -4.83 -19.69 -7.94
CA LEU A 452 -4.29 -19.61 -9.32
C LEU A 452 -4.33 -18.17 -9.85
N THR A 453 -3.43 -17.84 -10.79
CA THR A 453 -3.39 -16.50 -11.41
C THR A 453 -4.05 -16.51 -12.78
N ILE A 454 -5.08 -15.69 -13.01
CA ILE A 454 -5.52 -15.32 -14.36
C ILE A 454 -4.43 -14.44 -14.99
N GLY A 455 -3.77 -14.95 -16.02
CA GLY A 455 -2.75 -14.24 -16.78
C GLY A 455 -3.21 -13.76 -18.17
N SER A 456 -4.27 -14.37 -18.72
CA SER A 456 -5.00 -13.82 -19.86
C SER A 456 -6.49 -14.16 -19.79
N LEU A 457 -7.34 -13.27 -20.31
CA LEU A 457 -8.79 -13.37 -20.28
C LEU A 457 -9.38 -12.82 -21.59
N ASN A 458 -9.87 -13.72 -22.42
CA ASN A 458 -10.63 -13.42 -23.64
C ASN A 458 -12.13 -13.63 -23.40
N ASP A 459 -12.97 -13.46 -24.41
CA ASP A 459 -14.43 -13.64 -24.29
C ASP A 459 -14.85 -15.10 -24.08
N ASN A 460 -14.05 -16.06 -24.55
CA ASN A 460 -14.37 -17.50 -24.50
C ASN A 460 -13.22 -18.37 -23.95
N GLU A 461 -12.12 -17.77 -23.48
CA GLU A 461 -10.93 -18.48 -22.99
C GLU A 461 -10.31 -17.73 -21.82
N ILE A 462 -9.87 -18.49 -20.81
CA ILE A 462 -9.18 -18.02 -19.62
C ILE A 462 -7.87 -18.81 -19.54
N ILE A 463 -6.75 -18.11 -19.39
CA ILE A 463 -5.44 -18.72 -19.22
C ILE A 463 -5.02 -18.51 -17.76
N LEU A 464 -5.08 -19.60 -17.00
CA LEU A 464 -4.52 -19.65 -15.64
C LEU A 464 -3.04 -20.02 -15.72
N ILE A 465 -2.22 -19.36 -14.90
CA ILE A 465 -0.76 -19.46 -14.92
C ILE A 465 -0.23 -19.77 -13.52
N THR A 466 0.82 -20.58 -13.48
CA THR A 466 1.74 -20.76 -12.35
C THR A 466 3.19 -20.61 -12.84
N ASP A 467 4.19 -20.71 -11.96
CA ASP A 467 5.60 -20.67 -12.37
C ASP A 467 6.13 -21.97 -13.04
N GLN A 468 5.23 -22.94 -13.28
CA GLN A 468 5.54 -24.24 -13.92
C GLN A 468 4.55 -24.60 -15.04
N TYR A 469 3.25 -24.35 -14.83
CA TYR A 469 2.15 -24.82 -15.67
C TYR A 469 1.28 -23.69 -16.22
N GLN A 470 0.72 -23.92 -17.40
CA GLN A 470 -0.34 -23.12 -18.00
C GLN A 470 -1.59 -23.99 -18.18
N ILE A 471 -2.75 -23.44 -17.81
CA ILE A 471 -4.05 -24.12 -17.86
C ILE A 471 -5.01 -23.24 -18.66
N ASN A 472 -5.24 -23.60 -19.93
CA ASN A 472 -6.28 -23.00 -20.76
C ASN A 472 -7.62 -23.66 -20.44
N THR A 473 -8.65 -22.85 -20.20
CA THR A 473 -9.97 -23.29 -19.70
C THR A 473 -11.03 -22.25 -20.03
N THR A 474 -12.34 -22.55 -19.94
CA THR A 474 -13.41 -21.56 -20.12
C THR A 474 -13.97 -21.06 -18.78
N TYR A 475 -14.81 -20.02 -18.83
CA TYR A 475 -15.51 -19.56 -17.62
C TYR A 475 -16.43 -20.64 -17.05
N GLU A 476 -17.18 -21.35 -17.89
CA GLU A 476 -18.12 -22.39 -17.44
C GLU A 476 -17.40 -23.63 -16.87
N ASP A 477 -16.12 -23.85 -17.19
CA ASP A 477 -15.27 -24.88 -16.59
C ASP A 477 -14.68 -24.46 -15.22
N ILE A 478 -14.36 -23.18 -15.02
CA ILE A 478 -13.88 -22.64 -13.72
C ILE A 478 -15.03 -22.48 -12.73
N LYS A 479 -16.19 -22.01 -13.20
CA LYS A 479 -17.36 -21.59 -12.42
C LYS A 479 -17.89 -22.59 -11.38
N PRO A 480 -17.82 -23.93 -11.56
CA PRO A 480 -18.19 -24.89 -10.52
C PRO A 480 -17.22 -24.95 -9.32
N TYR A 481 -15.99 -24.44 -9.49
CA TYR A 481 -14.90 -24.51 -8.52
C TYR A 481 -14.54 -23.15 -7.91
N TRP A 482 -15.02 -22.03 -8.48
CA TRP A 482 -14.68 -20.70 -8.01
C TRP A 482 -15.60 -20.24 -6.88
N SER A 483 -15.01 -19.84 -5.74
CA SER A 483 -15.76 -19.20 -4.64
C SER A 483 -16.30 -17.80 -4.97
N GLY A 484 -15.95 -17.25 -6.14
CA GLY A 484 -16.18 -15.85 -6.53
C GLY A 484 -15.11 -14.88 -6.03
N THR A 485 -14.28 -15.30 -5.06
CA THR A 485 -13.20 -14.49 -4.49
C THR A 485 -12.06 -14.24 -5.48
N ALA A 486 -11.59 -13.00 -5.57
CA ALA A 486 -10.36 -12.64 -6.26
C ALA A 486 -9.55 -11.56 -5.54
N TYR A 487 -8.22 -11.67 -5.68
CA TYR A 487 -7.22 -10.74 -5.18
C TYR A 487 -6.42 -10.18 -6.37
N ILE A 488 -6.60 -8.89 -6.68
CA ILE A 488 -6.01 -8.23 -7.85
C ILE A 488 -4.80 -7.40 -7.38
N PRO A 489 -3.55 -7.77 -7.70
CA PRO A 489 -2.38 -6.96 -7.37
C PRO A 489 -2.28 -5.75 -8.31
N TRP A 490 -2.10 -4.55 -7.75
CA TRP A 490 -1.96 -3.30 -8.50
C TRP A 490 -0.94 -2.35 -7.88
N LYS A 491 -0.35 -1.48 -8.70
CA LYS A 491 0.69 -0.52 -8.29
C LYS A 491 0.15 0.91 -8.20
N ASN A 492 0.39 1.59 -7.09
CA ASN A 492 -0.07 2.97 -6.88
C ASN A 492 0.93 4.00 -7.46
N PHE A 493 1.06 4.04 -8.78
CA PHE A 493 2.12 4.78 -9.49
C PHE A 493 2.31 6.25 -9.09
N SER A 494 1.22 6.98 -8.83
CA SER A 494 1.28 8.40 -8.46
C SER A 494 1.28 8.66 -6.95
N GLY A 495 1.30 7.62 -6.11
CA GLY A 495 1.29 7.76 -4.66
C GLY A 495 0.05 8.51 -4.14
N LEU A 496 -1.11 8.19 -4.70
CA LEU A 496 -2.41 8.73 -4.29
C LEU A 496 -2.90 7.94 -3.08
N THR A 497 -2.83 8.49 -1.88
CA THR A 497 -3.24 7.82 -0.63
C THR A 497 -4.77 7.79 -0.46
N GLY A 498 -5.28 6.92 0.43
CA GLY A 498 -6.69 6.85 0.83
C GLY A 498 -7.70 6.64 -0.30
N ILE A 499 -8.95 7.03 -0.04
CA ILE A 499 -9.91 7.47 -1.06
C ILE A 499 -9.74 8.99 -1.18
N ILE A 500 -9.93 9.56 -2.36
CA ILE A 500 -9.93 11.02 -2.58
C ILE A 500 -11.40 11.51 -2.66
N PRO A 501 -12.01 11.97 -1.54
CA PRO A 501 -13.24 12.76 -1.55
C PRO A 501 -12.94 14.24 -1.87
N ARG A 502 -14.01 15.05 -2.02
CA ARG A 502 -13.91 16.50 -2.31
C ARG A 502 -13.06 17.33 -1.33
N ASN A 503 -12.80 16.82 -0.12
CA ASN A 503 -12.10 17.51 0.96
C ASN A 503 -10.75 16.86 1.33
N SER A 504 -10.14 16.08 0.43
CA SER A 504 -8.82 15.45 0.65
C SER A 504 -7.65 16.44 0.58
N ASP A 505 -6.47 16.04 1.06
CA ASP A 505 -5.23 16.84 1.00
C ASP A 505 -4.97 17.49 -0.38
N ASP A 506 -4.63 18.78 -0.37
CA ASP A 506 -4.13 19.58 -1.49
C ASP A 506 -3.16 18.80 -2.40
N ASP A 507 -2.18 18.13 -1.78
CA ASP A 507 -1.08 17.42 -2.46
C ASP A 507 -1.58 16.18 -3.22
N ASN A 508 -2.73 15.62 -2.84
CA ASN A 508 -3.38 14.50 -3.55
C ASN A 508 -4.30 14.99 -4.67
N ILE A 509 -5.00 16.10 -4.49
CA ILE A 509 -5.83 16.72 -5.54
C ILE A 509 -4.95 17.24 -6.68
N ILE A 510 -3.84 17.91 -6.38
CA ILE A 510 -2.89 18.41 -7.40
C ILE A 510 -2.32 17.26 -8.25
N LYS A 511 -1.89 16.14 -7.64
CA LYS A 511 -1.46 14.93 -8.38
C LYS A 511 -2.56 14.39 -9.28
N LEU A 512 -3.80 14.32 -8.77
CA LEU A 512 -4.94 13.82 -9.51
C LEU A 512 -5.24 14.69 -10.74
N LYS A 513 -5.26 16.03 -10.58
CA LYS A 513 -5.51 16.94 -11.71
C LYS A 513 -4.43 16.86 -12.79
N ILE A 514 -3.15 16.70 -12.42
CA ILE A 514 -2.05 16.44 -13.38
C ILE A 514 -2.31 15.13 -14.14
N LEU A 515 -2.65 14.06 -13.41
CA LEU A 515 -2.95 12.74 -13.98
C LEU A 515 -4.17 12.78 -14.93
N LEU A 516 -5.19 13.58 -14.62
CA LEU A 516 -6.34 13.81 -15.48
C LEU A 516 -6.00 14.64 -16.73
N GLN A 517 -5.14 15.65 -16.63
CA GLN A 517 -4.63 16.37 -17.81
C GLN A 517 -3.85 15.45 -18.76
N ASP A 518 -2.99 14.58 -18.21
CA ASP A 518 -2.16 13.64 -18.98
C ASP A 518 -2.99 12.66 -19.82
N ILE A 519 -4.13 12.17 -19.30
CA ILE A 519 -5.04 11.27 -20.04
C ILE A 519 -6.04 12.02 -20.95
N GLY A 520 -6.07 13.36 -20.92
CA GLY A 520 -6.78 14.17 -21.91
C GLY A 520 -7.66 15.30 -21.37
N PHE A 521 -7.93 15.40 -20.06
CA PHE A 521 -8.78 16.44 -19.47
C PHE A 521 -8.03 17.78 -19.29
N LYS A 522 -7.46 18.29 -20.39
CA LYS A 522 -6.53 19.44 -20.44
C LYS A 522 -7.09 20.77 -19.89
N ASN A 523 -8.42 20.89 -19.80
CA ASN A 523 -9.09 22.12 -19.34
C ASN A 523 -9.20 22.22 -17.81
N ILE A 524 -8.91 21.14 -17.06
CA ILE A 524 -8.91 21.17 -15.59
C ILE A 524 -7.80 22.09 -15.10
N LYS A 525 -8.12 23.04 -14.20
CA LYS A 525 -7.15 23.94 -13.58
C LYS A 525 -6.39 23.23 -12.46
N ILE A 526 -5.07 23.10 -12.57
CA ILE A 526 -4.24 22.57 -11.47
C ILE A 526 -4.34 23.54 -10.27
N SER A 527 -5.01 23.08 -9.21
CA SER A 527 -5.22 23.77 -7.94
C SER A 527 -5.51 22.73 -6.85
N PRO A 528 -5.42 23.07 -5.56
CA PRO A 528 -5.72 22.13 -4.47
C PRO A 528 -7.21 21.83 -4.32
N ASP A 529 -8.10 22.65 -4.89
CA ASP A 529 -9.55 22.54 -4.72
C ASP A 529 -10.15 21.41 -5.58
N TYR A 530 -11.04 20.58 -5.04
CA TYR A 530 -11.77 19.58 -5.83
C TYR A 530 -12.94 20.24 -6.59
N ASP A 531 -12.61 20.93 -7.69
CA ASP A 531 -13.56 21.71 -8.49
C ASP A 531 -14.55 20.85 -9.30
N ASN A 532 -15.59 21.51 -9.82
CA ASN A 532 -16.67 20.86 -10.58
C ASN A 532 -16.14 20.19 -11.85
N GLU A 533 -15.12 20.78 -12.47
CA GLU A 533 -14.41 20.28 -13.64
C GLU A 533 -13.68 18.96 -13.34
N THR A 534 -13.00 18.88 -12.18
CA THR A 534 -12.37 17.64 -11.70
C THR A 534 -13.40 16.58 -11.37
N GLN A 535 -14.50 16.94 -10.69
CA GLN A 535 -15.58 16.00 -10.40
C GLN A 535 -16.21 15.45 -11.69
N ALA A 536 -16.57 16.32 -12.64
CA ALA A 536 -17.18 15.92 -13.91
C ALA A 536 -16.24 15.02 -14.74
N ALA A 537 -14.92 15.23 -14.67
CA ALA A 537 -13.95 14.35 -15.29
C ALA A 537 -13.92 12.95 -14.64
N ILE A 538 -13.94 12.87 -13.30
CA ILE A 538 -14.00 11.60 -12.58
C ILE A 538 -15.32 10.86 -12.86
N GLU A 539 -16.46 11.55 -12.81
CA GLU A 539 -17.77 10.97 -13.15
C GLU A 539 -17.83 10.49 -14.60
N ALA A 540 -17.20 11.20 -15.54
CA ALA A 540 -17.08 10.76 -16.94
C ALA A 540 -16.23 9.48 -17.08
N ILE A 541 -15.13 9.35 -16.33
CA ILE A 541 -14.30 8.12 -16.32
C ILE A 541 -15.06 6.96 -15.67
N GLN A 542 -15.73 7.20 -14.54
CA GLN A 542 -16.57 6.20 -13.85
C GLN A 542 -17.67 5.68 -14.79
N LYS A 543 -18.35 6.60 -15.48
CA LYS A 543 -19.40 6.29 -16.46
C LYS A 543 -18.88 5.56 -17.70
N LYS A 544 -17.72 5.96 -18.24
CA LYS A 544 -17.08 5.29 -19.39
C LYS A 544 -16.80 3.81 -19.10
N ASN A 545 -16.41 3.49 -17.86
CA ASN A 545 -15.94 2.15 -17.46
C ASN A 545 -16.99 1.32 -16.71
N ASN A 546 -18.26 1.75 -16.69
CA ASN A 546 -19.37 1.04 -16.03
C ASN A 546 -19.07 0.64 -14.56
N ILE A 547 -18.56 1.60 -13.79
CA ILE A 547 -18.40 1.53 -12.33
C ILE A 547 -19.29 2.58 -11.64
N ILE A 548 -19.35 2.53 -10.31
CA ILE A 548 -20.16 3.46 -9.50
C ILE A 548 -19.77 4.91 -9.81
N ILE A 549 -20.75 5.73 -10.19
CA ILE A 549 -20.59 7.16 -10.49
C ILE A 549 -20.87 7.95 -9.21
N ASP A 550 -19.85 8.09 -8.36
CA ASP A 550 -19.94 8.81 -7.08
C ASP A 550 -19.01 10.04 -6.98
N GLY A 551 -18.24 10.30 -8.03
CA GLY A 551 -17.28 11.39 -8.10
C GLY A 551 -16.05 11.23 -7.19
N LYS A 552 -15.81 10.06 -6.58
CA LYS A 552 -14.67 9.80 -5.67
C LYS A 552 -13.59 8.94 -6.34
N VAL A 553 -12.33 9.20 -5.98
CA VAL A 553 -11.20 8.41 -6.50
C VAL A 553 -10.75 7.35 -5.49
N GLY A 554 -11.50 6.24 -5.46
CA GLY A 554 -11.14 5.00 -4.75
C GLY A 554 -10.20 4.09 -5.54
N PRO A 555 -9.83 2.90 -5.03
CA PRO A 555 -8.88 1.99 -5.67
C PRO A 555 -9.23 1.63 -7.12
N ILE A 556 -10.49 1.24 -7.38
CA ILE A 556 -11.00 0.90 -8.71
C ILE A 556 -10.81 2.09 -9.68
N THR A 557 -11.24 3.29 -9.27
CA THR A 557 -11.06 4.52 -10.05
C THR A 557 -9.59 4.82 -10.34
N LYS A 558 -8.67 4.58 -9.37
CA LYS A 558 -7.21 4.79 -9.55
C LYS A 558 -6.63 3.84 -10.60
N ILE A 559 -6.98 2.56 -10.54
CA ILE A 559 -6.50 1.55 -11.51
C ILE A 559 -6.93 1.95 -12.93
N ILE A 560 -8.21 2.25 -13.14
CA ILE A 560 -8.74 2.68 -14.44
C ILE A 560 -8.00 3.92 -14.97
N ILE A 561 -7.78 4.93 -14.14
CA ILE A 561 -7.03 6.15 -14.52
C ILE A 561 -5.57 5.82 -14.88
N TYR A 562 -4.93 4.87 -14.18
CA TYR A 562 -3.57 4.44 -14.49
C TYR A 562 -3.49 3.64 -15.80
N ASN A 563 -4.48 2.78 -16.11
CA ASN A 563 -4.54 2.02 -17.36
C ASN A 563 -4.68 2.93 -18.60
N GLU A 564 -5.44 4.03 -18.50
CA GLU A 564 -5.55 5.01 -19.58
C GLU A 564 -4.20 5.73 -19.87
N LYS A 565 -3.26 5.71 -18.91
CA LYS A 565 -1.96 6.39 -19.01
C LYS A 565 -0.85 5.47 -19.55
N LYS A 566 -0.74 5.45 -20.88
CA LYS A 566 0.26 4.72 -21.72
C LYS A 566 1.75 4.85 -21.33
N SER A 567 2.12 5.69 -20.38
CA SER A 567 3.50 5.79 -19.87
C SER A 567 3.81 4.82 -18.72
N PHE A 568 2.79 4.14 -18.17
CA PHE A 568 3.00 3.10 -17.16
C PHE A 568 3.08 1.73 -17.82
N ASN A 569 4.08 0.94 -17.41
CA ASN A 569 4.19 -0.46 -17.79
C ASN A 569 3.24 -1.27 -16.90
N ILE A 570 2.07 -1.61 -17.43
CA ILE A 570 0.99 -2.31 -16.74
C ILE A 570 0.70 -3.61 -17.52
N PRO A 571 0.65 -4.79 -16.86
CA PRO A 571 0.23 -6.02 -17.52
C PRO A 571 -1.29 -6.02 -17.74
N HIS A 572 -1.70 -6.38 -18.95
CA HIS A 572 -3.10 -6.47 -19.36
C HIS A 572 -3.46 -7.90 -19.77
N ILE A 573 -4.50 -8.46 -19.15
CA ILE A 573 -4.98 -9.84 -19.40
C ILE A 573 -5.69 -9.96 -20.75
N SER A 574 -6.19 -8.85 -21.30
CA SER A 574 -6.69 -8.75 -22.67
C SER A 574 -5.61 -8.87 -23.75
N SER A 575 -4.32 -8.80 -23.37
CA SER A 575 -3.23 -8.83 -24.33
C SER A 575 -2.84 -10.27 -24.72
N SER A 576 -2.81 -10.55 -26.03
CA SER A 576 -2.51 -11.88 -26.59
C SER A 576 -1.03 -12.30 -26.51
N LYS A 577 -0.27 -11.71 -25.58
CA LYS A 577 1.15 -12.01 -25.33
C LYS A 577 1.39 -12.06 -23.83
N LEU A 578 1.38 -13.27 -23.28
CA LEU A 578 1.96 -13.53 -21.96
C LEU A 578 3.40 -12.96 -21.92
N PRO A 579 3.75 -12.15 -20.91
CA PRO A 579 5.15 -11.84 -20.61
C PRO A 579 5.93 -13.14 -20.41
N LEU A 580 7.12 -13.25 -21.03
CA LEU A 580 7.98 -14.42 -20.88
C LEU A 580 8.42 -14.56 -19.41
N LEU A 581 7.98 -15.63 -18.75
CA LEU A 581 8.50 -16.02 -17.43
C LEU A 581 9.92 -16.58 -17.61
N THR A 582 10.91 -15.69 -17.57
CA THR A 582 12.32 -16.05 -17.70
C THR A 582 12.78 -16.89 -16.51
N ARG A 583 13.01 -18.19 -16.73
CA ARG A 583 13.79 -19.05 -15.83
C ARG A 583 15.26 -18.61 -15.84
N GLU A 584 15.61 -17.60 -15.04
CA GLU A 584 17.02 -17.42 -14.69
C GLU A 584 17.49 -18.58 -13.81
N ALA A 585 18.68 -19.10 -14.12
CA ALA A 585 19.14 -20.39 -13.61
C ALA A 585 19.75 -20.28 -12.21
N VAL A 586 19.55 -21.34 -11.42
CA VAL A 586 20.32 -21.56 -10.18
C VAL A 586 21.77 -21.90 -10.54
N ASN A 587 22.72 -21.10 -10.06
CA ASN A 587 24.15 -21.42 -9.87
C ASN A 587 24.72 -20.55 -8.73
#